data_AF-A0A3N5YXH5-F1
#
_entry.id   AF-A0A3N5YXH5-F1
#
_cell.length_a   1.000
_cell.length_b   1.000
_cell.length_c   1.000
_cell.angle_alpha   90.00
_cell.angle_beta   90.00
_cell.angle_gamma   90.00
#
_symmetry.space_group_name_H-M   'P 1'
#
loop_
_entity.id
_entity.type
_entity.pdbx_description
1 polymer ?
#
loop_
_entity_poly.entity_id
_entity_poly.type
_entity_poly.pdbx_seq_one_letter_code
_entity_poly.pdbx_strand_id
1 'polypeptide(L)'
;MAYEVESTGPMEQDRSLKNIPGYKPLLILAAAIVFILLAVMPPTRTMLDMVVRENPSGYLLGESCKTILDTVNQKMRPEAFKAAKMSGRNAVGSKSGKDGDQNQQTLLTADQVARMAKVMVLILFLSTFLWCTEALPIGATD
;
A
#
# COMPACT_ATOMS: atom_id res chain seq x y z
N MET A 1 -58.40 -22.01 14.15
CA MET A 1 -57.30 -21.11 14.53
C MET A 1 -56.35 -21.07 13.34
N ALA A 2 -56.52 -20.07 12.46
CA ALA A 2 -55.64 -19.87 11.32
C ALA A 2 -54.45 -19.03 11.79
N TYR A 3 -53.25 -19.55 11.58
CA TYR A 3 -52.01 -18.80 11.73
C TYR A 3 -51.79 -18.09 10.39
N GLU A 4 -51.88 -16.75 10.38
CA GLU A 4 -51.36 -15.98 9.25
C GLU A 4 -49.84 -15.96 9.35
N VAL A 5 -49.20 -16.60 8.36
CA VAL A 5 -47.78 -16.45 8.11
C VAL A 5 -47.62 -15.14 7.36
N GLU A 6 -47.26 -14.08 8.09
CA GLU A 6 -46.87 -12.81 7.47
C GLU A 6 -45.51 -12.99 6.80
N SER A 7 -45.56 -13.27 5.50
CA SER A 7 -44.42 -13.40 4.61
C SER A 7 -43.89 -12.02 4.20
N THR A 8 -42.58 -11.84 4.37
CA THR A 8 -41.70 -11.00 3.53
C THR A 8 -42.06 -9.50 3.42
N GLY A 9 -41.69 -8.72 4.44
CA GLY A 9 -41.36 -7.31 4.22
C GLY A 9 -40.05 -7.19 3.43
N PRO A 10 -39.94 -6.28 2.45
CA PRO A 10 -38.74 -6.15 1.66
C PRO A 10 -37.59 -5.74 2.58
N MET A 11 -36.45 -6.41 2.45
CA MET A 11 -35.18 -5.86 2.89
C MET A 11 -34.99 -4.57 2.09
N GLU A 12 -35.47 -3.43 2.62
CA GLU A 12 -35.07 -2.11 2.17
C GLU A 12 -33.57 -2.02 2.45
N GLN A 13 -32.82 -2.48 1.45
CA GLN A 13 -31.49 -1.99 1.18
C GLN A 13 -31.70 -0.53 0.78
N ASP A 14 -31.97 0.34 1.77
CA ASP A 14 -31.94 1.79 1.61
C ASP A 14 -30.47 2.11 1.32
N ARG A 15 -30.17 1.99 0.03
CA ARG A 15 -28.89 2.32 -0.55
C ARG A 15 -28.75 3.80 -0.29
N SER A 16 -27.97 4.10 0.74
CA SER A 16 -27.28 5.37 1.00
C SER A 16 -26.37 5.75 -0.18
N LEU A 17 -26.98 5.87 -1.36
CA LEU A 17 -26.49 6.37 -2.64
C LEU A 17 -27.17 7.70 -2.96
N LYS A 18 -27.75 8.36 -1.95
CA LYS A 18 -28.26 9.72 -2.07
C LYS A 18 -27.04 10.65 -2.07
N ASN A 19 -26.78 11.27 -3.21
CA ASN A 19 -25.70 12.26 -3.35
C ASN A 19 -26.07 13.49 -2.52
N ILE A 20 -25.55 13.57 -1.30
CA ILE A 20 -25.69 14.73 -0.42
C ILE A 20 -24.48 15.64 -0.69
N PRO A 21 -24.63 16.97 -0.71
CA PRO A 21 -23.47 17.86 -0.72
C PRO A 21 -22.49 17.46 0.41
N GLY A 22 -21.24 17.17 0.06
CA GLY A 22 -20.21 16.68 0.99
C GLY A 22 -20.11 15.15 1.18
N TYR A 23 -21.02 14.34 0.60
CA TYR A 23 -20.90 12.88 0.60
C TYR A 23 -21.32 12.30 -0.75
N LYS A 24 -20.32 11.96 -1.58
CA LYS A 24 -20.49 11.38 -2.91
C LYS A 24 -20.05 9.90 -2.88
N PRO A 25 -20.89 8.98 -2.35
CA PRO A 25 -20.51 7.58 -2.13
C PRO A 25 -20.12 6.87 -3.43
N LEU A 26 -20.68 7.29 -4.56
CA LEU A 26 -20.32 6.77 -5.88
C LEU A 26 -18.86 7.08 -6.24
N LEU A 27 -18.35 8.28 -5.92
CA LEU A 27 -16.95 8.64 -6.18
C LEU A 27 -15.99 7.88 -5.27
N ILE A 28 -16.35 7.71 -3.99
CA ILE A 28 -15.58 6.89 -3.05
C ILE A 28 -15.49 5.45 -3.56
N LEU A 29 -16.61 4.87 -3.99
CA LEU A 29 -16.64 3.50 -4.52
C LEU A 29 -15.77 3.36 -5.78
N ALA A 30 -15.91 4.29 -6.73
CA ALA A 30 -15.08 4.28 -7.95
C ALA A 30 -13.59 4.44 -7.62
N ALA A 31 -13.24 5.36 -6.71
CA ALA A 31 -11.87 5.58 -6.28
C ALA A 31 -11.28 4.36 -5.56
N ALA A 32 -12.07 3.68 -4.72
CA ALA A 32 -11.67 2.44 -4.04
C ALA A 32 -11.38 1.32 -5.05
N ILE A 33 -12.23 1.14 -6.06
CA ILE A 33 -12.01 0.13 -7.12
C ILE A 33 -10.71 0.43 -7.87
N VAL A 34 -10.52 1.66 -8.31
CA VAL A 34 -9.29 2.07 -9.02
C VAL A 34 -8.06 1.88 -8.12
N PHE A 35 -8.14 2.27 -6.85
CA PHE A 35 -7.06 2.09 -5.88
C PHE A 35 -6.68 0.62 -5.71
N ILE A 36 -7.66 -0.27 -5.54
CA ILE A 36 -7.41 -1.72 -5.38
C ILE A 36 -6.71 -2.27 -6.63
N LEU A 37 -7.18 -1.92 -7.82
CA LEU A 37 -6.55 -2.35 -9.08
C LEU A 37 -5.09 -1.89 -9.14
N LEU A 38 -4.83 -0.60 -8.86
CA LEU A 38 -3.47 -0.06 -8.86
C LEU A 38 -2.59 -0.64 -7.76
N ALA A 39 -3.15 -0.96 -6.59
CA ALA A 39 -2.42 -1.54 -5.46
C ALA A 39 -1.97 -2.98 -5.73
N VAL A 40 -2.85 -3.82 -6.32
CA VAL A 40 -2.56 -5.22 -6.64
C VAL A 40 -1.60 -5.37 -7.81
N MET A 41 -1.63 -4.45 -8.78
CA MET A 41 -0.71 -4.48 -9.92
C MET A 41 0.76 -4.54 -9.48
N PRO A 42 1.65 -5.25 -10.20
CA PRO A 42 3.07 -5.28 -9.87
C PRO A 42 3.69 -3.88 -9.94
N PRO A 43 4.73 -3.57 -9.12
CA PRO A 43 5.45 -2.31 -9.23
C PRO A 43 6.11 -2.16 -10.61
N THR A 44 6.23 -0.92 -11.09
CA THR A 44 6.84 -0.65 -12.40
C THR A 44 8.33 -0.93 -12.39
N ARG A 45 8.89 -1.27 -13.56
CA ARG A 45 10.34 -1.54 -13.70
C ARG A 45 11.20 -0.35 -13.30
N THR A 46 10.78 0.87 -13.61
CA THR A 46 11.47 2.11 -13.21
C THR A 46 11.56 2.26 -11.69
N MET A 47 10.52 1.85 -10.96
CA MET A 47 10.52 1.90 -9.51
C MET A 47 11.47 0.85 -8.92
N LEU A 48 11.50 -0.35 -9.51
CA LEU A 48 12.45 -1.39 -9.13
C LEU A 48 13.90 -0.94 -9.36
N ASP A 49 14.17 -0.37 -10.54
CA ASP A 49 15.49 0.18 -10.90
C ASP A 49 15.93 1.23 -9.89
N MET A 50 15.05 2.17 -9.53
CA MET A 50 15.35 3.22 -8.55
C MET A 50 15.70 2.68 -7.16
N VAL A 51 15.01 1.63 -6.70
CA VAL A 51 15.23 1.06 -5.37
C VAL A 51 16.59 0.34 -5.27
N VAL A 52 17.04 -0.27 -6.37
CA VAL A 52 18.32 -0.99 -6.44
C VAL A 52 19.47 -0.13 -6.98
N ARG A 53 19.17 1.08 -7.46
CA ARG A 53 20.17 2.00 -8.01
C ARG A 53 21.18 2.38 -6.94
N GLU A 54 22.45 2.34 -7.31
CA GLU A 54 23.54 2.85 -6.48
C GLU A 54 23.55 4.38 -6.49
N ASN A 55 23.62 5.00 -5.32
CA ASN A 55 23.62 6.47 -5.13
C ASN A 55 22.51 7.18 -5.94
N PRO A 56 21.22 6.89 -5.69
CA PRO A 56 20.12 7.54 -6.37
C PRO A 56 20.11 9.04 -6.08
N SER A 57 19.90 9.85 -7.12
CA SER A 57 19.85 11.31 -7.00
C SER A 57 18.68 11.75 -6.13
N GLY A 58 18.93 12.61 -5.14
CA GLY A 58 17.89 13.22 -4.30
C GLY A 58 17.41 12.36 -3.12
N TYR A 59 18.01 11.19 -2.88
CA TYR A 59 17.74 10.37 -1.69
C TYR A 59 19.00 10.24 -0.83
N LEU A 60 18.89 10.59 0.45
CA LEU A 60 19.99 10.44 1.40
C LEU A 60 20.08 8.98 1.87
N LEU A 61 21.20 8.33 1.55
CA LEU A 61 21.47 6.96 1.96
C LEU A 61 21.88 6.91 3.44
N GLY A 62 21.52 5.81 4.12
CA GLY A 62 22.00 5.53 5.47
C GLY A 62 23.51 5.30 5.52
N GLU A 63 24.10 5.43 6.71
CA GLU A 63 25.55 5.22 6.89
C GLU A 63 25.98 3.85 6.33
N SER A 64 26.98 3.85 5.45
CA SER A 64 27.50 2.66 4.77
C SER A 64 26.51 1.89 3.87
N CYS A 65 25.42 2.53 3.43
CA CYS A 65 24.47 1.99 2.46
C CYS A 65 24.73 2.54 1.05
N LYS A 66 24.46 1.72 0.02
CA LYS A 66 24.65 2.10 -1.39
C LYS A 66 23.33 2.29 -2.14
N THR A 67 22.27 1.63 -1.67
CA THR A 67 20.96 1.59 -2.32
C THR A 67 19.85 1.97 -1.32
N ILE A 68 18.68 2.35 -1.85
CA ILE A 68 17.47 2.58 -1.03
C ILE A 68 17.10 1.28 -0.31
N LEU A 69 17.22 0.14 -1.01
CA LEU A 69 16.96 -1.17 -0.44
C LEU A 69 17.81 -1.46 0.80
N ASP A 70 19.10 -1.11 0.78
CA ASP A 70 20.00 -1.26 1.93
C ASP A 70 19.55 -0.39 3.09
N THR A 71 19.22 0.88 2.82
CA THR A 71 18.80 1.84 3.85
C THR A 71 17.49 1.40 4.51
N VAL A 72 16.53 0.91 3.71
CA VAL A 72 15.25 0.39 4.20
C VAL A 72 15.47 -0.90 5.00
N ASN A 73 16.33 -1.81 4.55
CA ASN A 73 16.66 -3.01 5.32
C ASN A 73 17.40 -2.68 6.62
N GLN A 74 18.32 -1.73 6.61
CA GLN A 74 18.99 -1.24 7.81
C GLN A 74 18.00 -0.67 8.83
N LYS A 75 16.97 0.05 8.36
CA LYS A 75 15.95 0.69 9.22
C LYS A 75 14.88 -0.28 9.72
N MET A 76 14.35 -1.13 8.83
CA MET A 76 13.19 -1.99 9.09
C MET A 76 13.58 -3.38 9.60
N ARG A 77 14.79 -3.84 9.29
CA ARG A 77 15.31 -5.19 9.61
C ARG A 77 16.79 -5.11 10.05
N PRO A 78 17.11 -4.35 11.12
CA PRO A 78 18.50 -4.05 11.49
C PRO A 78 19.34 -5.30 11.82
N GLU A 79 18.75 -6.31 12.46
CA GLU A 79 19.44 -7.56 12.82
C GLU A 79 19.79 -8.38 11.57
N ALA A 80 18.83 -8.54 10.66
CA ALA A 80 19.01 -9.21 9.38
C ALA A 80 20.04 -8.51 8.49
N PHE A 81 20.03 -7.17 8.49
CA PHE A 81 20.96 -6.35 7.73
C PHE A 81 22.39 -6.48 8.25
N LYS A 82 22.60 -6.48 9.58
CA LYS A 82 23.91 -6.71 10.19
C LYS A 82 24.44 -8.11 9.87
N ALA A 83 23.60 -9.15 10.00
CA ALA A 83 23.96 -10.52 9.67
C ALA A 83 24.37 -10.69 8.19
N ALA A 84 23.65 -10.05 7.27
CA ALA A 84 23.96 -10.07 5.84
C ALA A 84 25.29 -9.34 5.52
N LYS A 85 25.53 -8.17 6.15
CA LYS A 85 26.80 -7.42 6.02
C LYS A 85 27.99 -8.22 6.53
N MET A 86 27.87 -8.91 7.67
CA MET A 86 28.94 -9.78 8.20
C MET A 86 29.21 -10.98 7.31
N SER A 87 28.18 -11.49 6.62
CA SER A 87 28.29 -12.62 5.70
C SER A 87 28.73 -12.23 4.28
N GLY A 88 29.07 -10.97 4.02
CA GLY A 88 29.43 -10.46 2.69
C GLY A 88 28.30 -10.51 1.66
N ARG A 89 27.06 -10.72 2.10
CA ARG A 89 25.88 -10.84 1.24
C ARG A 89 25.28 -9.44 1.04
N ASN A 90 25.55 -8.84 -0.11
CA ASN A 90 24.89 -7.59 -0.49
C ASN A 90 23.40 -7.85 -0.70
N ALA A 91 22.53 -6.89 -0.35
CA ALA A 91 21.08 -6.97 -0.57
C ALA A 91 20.70 -6.87 -2.07
N VAL A 92 21.58 -7.30 -2.98
CA VAL A 92 21.33 -7.32 -4.40
C VAL A 92 20.38 -8.48 -4.69
N GLY A 93 19.08 -8.18 -4.65
CA GLY A 93 18.00 -8.93 -5.27
C GLY A 93 18.13 -10.45 -5.14
N SER A 94 18.01 -10.99 -3.93
CA SER A 94 17.71 -12.42 -3.80
C SER A 94 16.38 -12.68 -4.49
N LYS A 95 16.45 -13.23 -5.71
CA LYS A 95 15.34 -13.95 -6.32
C LYS A 95 15.03 -15.13 -5.38
N SER A 96 14.00 -14.98 -4.56
CA SER A 96 13.32 -16.11 -3.91
C SER A 96 11.90 -16.09 -4.46
N GLY A 97 11.41 -17.06 -5.23
CA GLY A 97 11.67 -18.48 -5.05
C GLY A 97 10.95 -18.93 -3.79
N LYS A 98 9.65 -19.23 -3.96
CA LYS A 98 8.72 -20.05 -3.15
C LYS A 98 8.82 -20.07 -1.61
N ASP A 99 7.67 -19.73 -1.05
CA ASP A 99 6.92 -20.44 0.02
C ASP A 99 7.57 -20.67 1.39
N GLY A 100 6.88 -20.13 2.40
CA GLY A 100 6.70 -20.74 3.72
C GLY A 100 7.94 -20.82 4.60
N ASP A 101 7.98 -19.99 5.65
CA ASP A 101 8.08 -20.44 7.05
C ASP A 101 8.51 -19.26 7.95
N GLN A 102 8.14 -19.38 9.21
CA GLN A 102 7.92 -18.31 10.17
C GLN A 102 9.23 -18.00 10.93
N ASN A 103 9.40 -16.73 11.29
CA ASN A 103 10.36 -16.30 12.33
C ASN A 103 11.87 -16.35 12.01
N GLN A 104 12.27 -16.05 10.78
CA GLN A 104 13.59 -15.44 10.54
C GLN A 104 13.38 -14.16 9.73
N GLN A 105 13.76 -13.02 10.31
CA GLN A 105 13.66 -11.71 9.69
C GLN A 105 14.49 -11.71 8.40
N THR A 106 13.89 -12.09 7.28
CA THR A 106 14.56 -12.12 5.99
C THR A 106 14.64 -10.69 5.45
N LEU A 107 15.73 -10.36 4.75
CA LEU A 107 15.89 -9.07 4.09
C LEU A 107 14.73 -8.83 3.12
N LEU A 108 14.22 -7.60 3.09
CA LEU A 108 13.22 -7.17 2.14
C LEU A 108 13.80 -7.24 0.73
N THR A 109 12.99 -7.71 -0.21
CA THR A 109 13.30 -7.71 -1.65
C THR A 109 12.97 -6.34 -2.27
N ALA A 110 13.63 -6.00 -3.38
CA ALA A 110 13.34 -4.79 -4.15
C ALA A 110 11.85 -4.65 -4.50
N ASP A 111 11.19 -5.74 -4.89
CA ASP A 111 9.74 -5.76 -5.17
C ASP A 111 8.88 -5.40 -3.95
N GLN A 112 9.26 -5.84 -2.75
CA GLN A 112 8.53 -5.54 -1.53
C GLN A 112 8.66 -4.05 -1.18
N VAL A 113 9.89 -3.52 -1.23
CA VAL A 113 10.15 -2.10 -0.94
C VAL A 113 9.48 -1.20 -1.99
N ALA A 114 9.58 -1.54 -3.29
CA ALA A 114 8.91 -0.81 -4.35
C ALA A 114 7.38 -0.86 -4.20
N ARG A 115 6.81 -2.01 -3.83
CA ARG A 115 5.37 -2.13 -3.58
C ARG A 115 4.92 -1.28 -2.39
N MET A 116 5.67 -1.26 -1.29
CA MET A 116 5.37 -0.41 -0.13
C MET A 116 5.37 1.07 -0.49
N ALA A 117 6.43 1.52 -1.18
CA ALA A 117 6.52 2.90 -1.63
C ALA A 117 5.40 3.27 -2.62
N LYS A 118 5.02 2.36 -3.54
CA LYS A 118 3.91 2.57 -4.48
C LYS A 118 2.60 2.78 -3.73
N VAL A 119 2.30 1.91 -2.76
CA VAL A 119 1.05 2.00 -1.98
C VAL A 119 1.00 3.29 -1.17
N MET A 120 2.11 3.72 -0.57
CA MET A 120 2.17 5.02 0.12
C MET A 120 1.80 6.19 -0.79
N VAL A 121 2.39 6.26 -1.99
CA VAL A 121 2.09 7.33 -2.95
C VAL A 121 0.63 7.27 -3.41
N LEU A 122 0.09 6.06 -3.64
CA LEU A 122 -1.32 5.88 -4.00
C LEU A 122 -2.26 6.35 -2.89
N ILE A 123 -1.94 6.11 -1.62
CA ILE A 123 -2.76 6.57 -0.48
C ILE A 123 -2.75 8.10 -0.41
N LEU A 124 -1.60 8.75 -0.61
CA LEU A 124 -1.52 10.21 -0.66
C LEU A 124 -2.37 10.76 -1.80
N PHE A 125 -2.25 10.19 -3.00
CA PHE A 125 -3.06 10.59 -4.15
C PHE A 125 -4.56 10.41 -3.88
N LEU A 126 -4.97 9.27 -3.32
CA LEU A 126 -6.36 8.99 -2.96
C LEU A 126 -6.88 9.99 -1.93
N SER A 127 -6.07 10.29 -0.90
CA SER A 127 -6.42 11.27 0.13
C SER A 127 -6.62 12.66 -0.48
N THR A 128 -5.70 13.13 -1.33
CA THR A 128 -5.82 14.42 -2.02
C THR A 128 -7.01 14.44 -2.96
N PHE A 129 -7.27 13.36 -3.71
CA PHE A 129 -8.42 13.27 -4.61
C PHE A 129 -9.76 13.35 -3.87
N LEU A 130 -9.90 12.59 -2.78
CA LEU A 130 -11.11 12.59 -1.95
C LEU A 130 -11.33 13.92 -1.25
N TRP A 131 -10.25 14.62 -0.87
CA TRP A 131 -10.29 16.00 -0.39
C TRP A 131 -10.78 16.95 -1.49
N CYS A 132 -10.12 16.97 -2.65
CA CYS A 132 -10.43 17.92 -3.73
C CYS A 132 -11.86 17.78 -4.29
N THR A 133 -12.45 16.59 -4.21
CA THR A 133 -13.81 16.32 -4.73
C THR A 133 -14.92 16.56 -3.71
N GLU A 134 -14.56 16.97 -2.49
CA GLU A 134 -15.45 17.04 -1.32
C GLU A 134 -16.22 15.72 -1.12
N ALA A 135 -15.60 14.60 -1.50
CA ALA A 135 -16.25 13.29 -1.45
C ALA A 135 -16.29 12.76 -0.01
N LEU A 136 -15.28 13.12 0.80
CA LEU A 136 -15.32 12.92 2.24
C LEU A 136 -15.89 14.16 2.93
N PRO A 137 -16.91 14.02 3.78
CA PRO A 137 -17.30 15.05 4.72
C PRO A 137 -16.23 15.08 5.82
N ILE A 138 -15.11 15.72 5.54
CA ILE A 138 -14.21 16.21 6.58
C ILE A 138 -15.02 17.34 7.19
N GLY A 139 -15.77 17.05 8.27
CA GLY A 139 -16.81 17.90 8.82
C GLY A 139 -16.43 19.37 8.66
N ALA A 140 -17.27 20.10 7.92
CA ALA A 140 -17.08 21.53 7.72
C ALA A 140 -16.74 22.14 9.08
N THR A 141 -15.59 22.79 9.17
CA THR A 141 -15.28 23.78 10.19
C THR A 141 -16.54 24.61 10.46
N ASP A 142 -17.10 24.45 11.66
CA ASP A 142 -17.81 25.52 12.36
C ASP A 142 -16.77 26.42 13.03
#